data_AF-A0AAD4WEK5-F1
#
_entry.id   AF-A0AAD4WEK5-F1
#
_cell.length_a   1.000
_cell.length_b   1.000
_cell.length_c   1.000
_cell.angle_alpha   90.00
_cell.angle_beta   90.00
_cell.angle_gamma   90.00
#
_symmetry.space_group_name_H-M   'P 1'
#
loop_
_entity.id
_entity.type
_entity.pdbx_description
1 polymer ?
#
loop_
_entity_poly.entity_id
_entity_poly.type
_entity_poly.pdbx_seq_one_letter_code
_entity_poly.pdbx_strand_id
1 'polypeptide(L)'
;MGPKLIQSELHGLAALQWSICQDSLSRSQEAQVMYEKLQSHPTAKVSKKARQFVFSFQAMEMMKLTGSSPWKNTGFQNYFEAFIENKSDFVLKEAEGEVGTLSQTLPYIIFLVSPIFVVLLIALQKRI
;
A
#
# COMPACT_ATOMS: atom_id res chain seq x y z
N MET A 1 -20.02 -34.54 -3.84
CA MET A 1 -18.62 -34.93 -4.16
C MET A 1 -17.96 -35.29 -2.83
N GLY A 2 -17.75 -36.58 -2.53
CA GLY A 2 -17.17 -37.01 -1.24
C GLY A 2 -15.73 -36.51 -1.04
N PRO A 3 -15.21 -36.52 0.21
CA PRO A 3 -13.85 -36.06 0.50
C PRO A 3 -12.83 -37.00 -0.15
N LYS A 4 -12.39 -36.68 -1.37
CA LYS A 4 -11.22 -37.33 -1.98
C LYS A 4 -10.00 -36.95 -1.14
N LEU A 5 -9.33 -37.97 -0.59
CA LEU A 5 -8.08 -37.80 0.14
C LEU A 5 -7.02 -37.15 -0.77
N ILE A 6 -6.64 -35.91 -0.46
CA ILE A 6 -5.58 -35.18 -1.15
C ILE A 6 -4.25 -35.62 -0.53
N GLN A 7 -3.74 -36.75 -0.99
CA GLN A 7 -2.51 -37.35 -0.43
C GLN A 7 -1.29 -37.17 -1.34
N SER A 8 -1.48 -37.19 -2.66
CA SER A 8 -0.36 -37.07 -3.60
C SER A 8 0.01 -35.60 -3.84
N GLU A 9 1.29 -35.34 -4.07
CA GLU A 9 1.77 -33.98 -4.38
C GLU A 9 1.05 -33.38 -5.59
N LEU A 10 0.87 -34.16 -6.66
CA LEU A 10 0.19 -33.71 -7.87
C LEU A 10 -1.26 -33.30 -7.57
N HIS A 11 -1.98 -34.09 -6.78
CA HIS A 11 -3.35 -33.77 -6.37
C HIS A 11 -3.36 -32.50 -5.51
N GLY A 12 -2.45 -32.39 -4.55
CA GLY A 12 -2.30 -31.20 -3.70
C GLY A 12 -2.05 -29.93 -4.51
N LEU A 13 -1.18 -30.00 -5.52
CA LEU A 13 -0.90 -28.87 -6.41
C LEU A 13 -2.11 -28.52 -7.28
N ALA A 14 -2.80 -29.52 -7.84
CA ALA A 14 -3.99 -29.29 -8.65
C ALA A 14 -5.13 -28.66 -7.81
N ALA A 15 -5.36 -29.17 -6.60
CA ALA A 15 -6.34 -28.63 -5.67
C ALA A 15 -5.99 -27.19 -5.25
N LEU A 16 -4.70 -26.89 -5.05
CA LEU A 16 -4.23 -25.55 -4.74
C LEU A 16 -4.50 -24.57 -5.90
N GLN A 17 -4.20 -24.96 -7.14
CA GLN A 17 -4.50 -24.14 -8.32
C GLN A 17 -5.99 -23.95 -8.54
N TRP A 18 -6.78 -25.01 -8.36
CA TRP A 18 -8.23 -24.93 -8.41
C TRP A 18 -8.79 -23.90 -7.41
N SER A 19 -8.26 -23.90 -6.19
CA SER A 19 -8.68 -22.97 -5.13
C SER A 19 -8.33 -21.53 -5.50
N ILE A 20 -7.18 -21.28 -6.13
CA ILE A 20 -6.80 -19.94 -6.62
C ILE A 20 -7.77 -19.45 -7.70
N CYS A 21 -8.17 -20.33 -8.62
CA CYS A 21 -9.17 -20.00 -9.63
C CYS A 21 -10.54 -19.71 -8.98
N GLN A 22 -10.97 -20.50 -8.00
CA GLN A 22 -12.21 -20.24 -7.26
C GLN A 22 -12.18 -18.87 -6.57
N ASP A 23 -11.07 -18.50 -5.95
CA ASP A 23 -10.91 -17.20 -5.29
C ASP A 23 -11.05 -16.03 -6.30
N SER A 24 -10.43 -16.18 -7.47
CA SER A 24 -10.53 -15.21 -8.57
C SER A 24 -11.95 -15.10 -9.16
N LEU A 25 -12.72 -16.19 -9.10
CA LEU A 25 -14.12 -16.23 -9.52
C LEU A 25 -15.09 -15.77 -8.43
N SER A 26 -14.61 -15.00 -7.44
CA SER A 26 -15.39 -14.51 -6.29
C SER A 26 -16.00 -15.62 -5.42
N ARG A 27 -15.48 -16.84 -5.49
CA ARG A 27 -15.85 -17.97 -4.62
C ARG A 27 -14.83 -18.15 -3.50
N SER A 28 -14.52 -17.06 -2.82
CA SER A 28 -13.45 -16.97 -1.83
C SER A 28 -13.68 -17.88 -0.61
N GLN A 29 -14.93 -18.13 -0.21
CA GLN A 29 -15.26 -19.08 0.86
C GLN A 29 -14.92 -20.53 0.50
N GLU A 30 -15.22 -20.97 -0.74
CA GLU A 30 -14.87 -22.31 -1.21
C GLU A 30 -13.35 -22.48 -1.25
N ALA A 31 -12.64 -21.45 -1.73
CA ALA A 31 -11.19 -21.43 -1.78
C ALA A 31 -10.57 -21.50 -0.37
N GLN A 32 -11.09 -20.73 0.58
CA GLN A 32 -10.62 -20.72 1.98
C GLN A 32 -10.73 -22.12 2.60
N VAL A 33 -11.88 -22.77 2.48
CA VAL A 33 -12.09 -24.15 3.00
C VAL A 33 -11.08 -25.12 2.41
N MET A 34 -10.73 -24.96 1.13
CA MET A 34 -9.73 -25.81 0.50
C MET A 34 -8.30 -25.49 0.98
N TYR A 35 -7.95 -24.21 1.16
CA TYR A 35 -6.64 -23.84 1.70
C TYR A 35 -6.44 -24.37 3.13
N GLU A 36 -7.45 -24.28 3.98
CA GLU A 36 -7.43 -24.82 5.35
C GLU A 36 -7.18 -26.34 5.34
N LYS A 37 -7.82 -27.07 4.41
CA LYS A 37 -7.56 -28.52 4.23
C LYS A 37 -6.14 -28.80 3.74
N LEU A 38 -5.63 -27.98 2.83
CA LEU A 38 -4.30 -28.16 2.24
C LEU A 38 -3.16 -27.74 3.19
N GLN A 39 -3.45 -26.99 4.26
CA GLN A 39 -2.44 -26.51 5.20
C GLN A 39 -1.71 -27.65 5.95
N SER A 40 -2.38 -28.80 6.10
CA SER A 40 -1.85 -30.02 6.73
C SER A 40 -1.39 -31.07 5.71
N HIS A 41 -1.25 -30.69 4.43
CA HIS A 41 -0.82 -31.61 3.38
C HIS A 41 0.61 -32.13 3.65
N PRO A 42 0.90 -33.43 3.41
CA PRO A 42 2.21 -34.03 3.70
C PRO A 42 3.36 -33.36 2.93
N THR A 43 3.12 -32.95 1.69
CA THR A 43 4.12 -32.21 0.90
C THR A 43 4.29 -30.77 1.40
N ALA A 44 5.50 -30.43 1.82
CA ALA A 44 5.85 -29.10 2.34
C ALA A 44 5.54 -27.95 1.36
N LYS A 45 5.71 -28.18 0.05
CA LYS A 45 5.43 -27.18 -0.99
C LYS A 45 3.96 -26.77 -1.03
N VAL A 46 3.06 -27.75 -0.99
CA VAL A 46 1.60 -27.53 -0.97
C VAL A 46 1.20 -26.89 0.35
N SER A 47 1.65 -27.46 1.47
CA SER A 47 1.23 -27.01 2.80
C SER A 47 1.74 -25.61 3.16
N LYS A 48 2.97 -25.26 2.78
CA LYS A 48 3.52 -23.92 2.95
C LYS A 48 2.71 -22.88 2.18
N LYS A 49 2.38 -23.18 0.92
CA LYS A 49 1.62 -22.25 0.08
C LYS A 49 0.15 -22.13 0.54
N ALA A 50 -0.46 -23.22 0.96
CA ALA A 50 -1.79 -23.21 1.57
C ALA A 50 -1.82 -22.36 2.86
N ARG A 51 -0.84 -22.50 3.76
CA ARG A 51 -0.71 -21.64 4.96
C ARG A 51 -0.56 -20.17 4.62
N GLN A 52 0.20 -19.83 3.57
CA GLN A 52 0.32 -18.45 3.10
C GLN A 52 -1.05 -17.89 2.67
N PHE A 53 -1.86 -18.67 1.95
CA PHE A 53 -3.21 -18.24 1.59
C PHE A 53 -4.13 -18.12 2.81
N VAL A 54 -4.14 -19.10 3.73
CA VAL A 54 -4.90 -18.98 4.99
C VAL A 54 -4.55 -17.69 5.74
N PHE A 55 -3.25 -17.36 5.84
CA PHE A 55 -2.82 -16.11 6.46
C PHE A 55 -3.32 -14.87 5.69
N SER A 56 -3.36 -14.91 4.35
CA SER A 56 -3.90 -13.80 3.56
C SER A 56 -5.39 -13.54 3.81
N PHE A 57 -6.18 -14.59 4.04
CA PHE A 57 -7.58 -14.48 4.45
C PHE A 57 -7.71 -13.84 5.84
N GLN A 58 -6.89 -14.25 6.80
CA GLN A 58 -6.85 -13.65 8.14
C GLN A 58 -6.45 -12.17 8.09
N ALA A 59 -5.42 -11.83 7.31
CA ALA A 59 -4.99 -10.44 7.12
C ALA A 59 -6.10 -9.60 6.48
N MET A 60 -6.77 -10.13 5.45
CA MET A 60 -7.92 -9.47 4.83
C MET A 60 -9.03 -9.22 5.85
N GLU A 61 -9.34 -10.20 6.71
CA GLU A 61 -10.34 -10.05 7.77
C GLU A 61 -9.95 -8.95 8.77
N MET A 62 -8.69 -8.87 9.18
CA MET A 62 -8.18 -7.81 10.05
C MET A 62 -8.19 -6.42 9.37
N MET A 63 -8.06 -6.37 8.05
CA MET A 63 -8.08 -5.14 7.26
C MET A 63 -9.50 -4.67 6.89
N LYS A 64 -10.52 -5.50 7.07
CA LYS A 64 -11.91 -5.09 6.84
C LYS A 64 -12.25 -3.99 7.83
N LEU A 65 -12.57 -2.81 7.31
CA LEU A 65 -13.13 -1.73 8.10
C LEU A 65 -14.53 -2.15 8.56
N THR A 66 -14.64 -2.59 9.81
CA THR A 66 -15.91 -3.04 10.43
C THR A 66 -16.85 -1.89 10.79
N GLY A 67 -16.45 -0.63 10.55
CA GLY A 67 -17.27 0.55 10.77
C GLY A 67 -17.07 1.58 9.65
N SER A 68 -18.04 2.48 9.50
CA SER A 68 -17.83 3.70 8.73
C SER A 68 -16.71 4.49 9.40
N SER A 69 -15.49 4.40 8.87
CA SER A 69 -14.52 5.45 9.18
C SER A 69 -15.14 6.76 8.69
N PRO A 70 -15.09 7.86 9.47
CA PRO A 70 -15.36 9.15 8.86
C PRO A 70 -14.39 9.23 7.70
N TRP A 71 -14.90 9.36 6.47
CA TRP A 71 -14.11 9.64 5.29
C TRP A 71 -13.34 10.92 5.56
N LYS A 72 -12.20 10.78 6.23
CA LYS A 72 -11.22 11.84 6.39
C LYS A 72 -10.57 11.87 5.03
N ASN A 73 -10.97 12.83 4.21
CA ASN A 73 -10.37 13.06 2.91
C ASN A 73 -8.86 13.20 3.14
N THR A 74 -8.12 12.14 2.84
CA THR A 74 -6.66 12.07 3.05
C THR A 74 -5.90 12.75 1.90
N GLY A 75 -6.62 13.38 0.96
CA GLY A 75 -6.11 13.82 -0.33
C GLY A 75 -6.01 12.69 -1.37
N PHE A 76 -6.03 11.42 -0.94
CA PHE A 76 -5.89 10.28 -1.85
C PHE A 76 -7.12 10.03 -2.73
N GLN A 77 -8.31 10.43 -2.29
CA GLN A 77 -9.54 10.33 -3.09
C GLN A 77 -9.39 10.95 -4.48
N ASN A 78 -8.66 12.08 -4.58
CA ASN A 78 -8.47 12.82 -5.82
C ASN A 78 -7.83 11.96 -6.93
N TYR A 79 -6.92 11.03 -6.58
CA TYR A 79 -6.28 10.14 -7.55
C TYR A 79 -7.25 9.09 -8.10
N PHE A 80 -8.19 8.62 -7.27
CA PHE A 80 -9.21 7.65 -7.71
C PHE A 80 -10.33 8.33 -8.49
N GLU A 81 -10.74 9.53 -8.07
CA GLU A 81 -11.77 10.33 -8.72
C GLU A 81 -11.35 10.79 -10.13
N ALA A 82 -10.08 11.13 -10.31
CA ALA A 82 -9.47 11.39 -11.62
C ALA A 82 -9.72 10.29 -12.65
N PHE A 83 -9.57 9.04 -12.19
CA PHE A 83 -9.67 7.86 -13.02
C PHE A 83 -11.13 7.55 -13.37
N ILE A 84 -12.05 7.78 -12.43
CA ILE A 84 -13.49 7.58 -12.62
C ILE A 84 -14.06 8.66 -13.57
N GLU A 85 -13.62 9.92 -13.46
CA GLU A 85 -14.10 11.02 -14.30
C GLU A 85 -13.52 11.03 -15.74
N ASN A 86 -12.58 10.12 -16.06
CA ASN A 86 -11.93 10.04 -17.38
C ASN A 86 -11.36 11.39 -17.86
N LYS A 87 -10.87 12.22 -16.93
CA LYS A 87 -10.19 13.48 -17.23
C LYS A 87 -8.72 13.17 -17.56
N SER A 88 -8.36 13.33 -18.84
CA SER A 88 -6.96 13.30 -19.30
C SER A 88 -6.12 14.46 -18.75
N ASP A 89 -6.78 15.50 -18.24
CA ASP A 89 -6.15 16.74 -17.81
C ASP A 89 -5.97 16.75 -16.29
N PHE A 90 -5.25 15.75 -15.77
CA PHE A 90 -4.78 15.82 -14.39
C PHE A 90 -3.58 16.77 -14.35
N VAL A 91 -3.87 18.08 -14.35
CA VAL A 91 -2.89 19.04 -13.85
C VAL A 91 -2.73 18.69 -12.38
N LEU A 92 -1.57 18.11 -12.08
CA LEU A 92 -1.07 17.89 -10.74
C LEU A 92 -1.02 19.27 -10.09
N LYS A 93 -2.15 19.73 -9.53
CA LYS A 93 -2.13 20.69 -8.45
C LYS A 93 -1.45 19.91 -7.35
N GLU A 94 -0.13 20.03 -7.31
CA GLU A 94 0.62 19.72 -6.13
C GLU A 94 -0.21 20.30 -5.00
N ALA A 95 -0.60 19.43 -4.07
CA ALA A 95 -0.87 19.89 -2.74
C ALA A 95 0.47 20.45 -2.25
N GLU A 96 0.82 21.65 -2.72
CA GLU A 96 1.75 22.54 -2.09
C GLU A 96 1.10 22.82 -0.73
N GLY A 97 1.37 21.91 0.20
CA GLY A 97 1.35 22.22 1.60
C GLY A 97 2.38 23.32 1.80
N GLU A 98 1.93 24.56 1.60
CA GLU A 98 2.64 25.82 1.81
C GLU A 98 3.07 26.03 3.28
N VAL A 99 2.93 25.00 4.12
CA VAL A 99 3.26 24.99 5.55
C VAL A 99 4.57 24.22 5.84
N GLY A 100 5.10 23.43 4.88
CA GLY A 100 6.34 22.65 5.05
C GLY A 100 7.55 23.15 4.25
N THR A 101 7.34 23.87 3.15
CA THR A 101 8.39 24.29 2.23
C THR A 101 9.13 25.54 2.73
N LEU A 102 8.40 26.55 3.23
CA LEU A 102 8.99 27.80 3.72
C LEU A 102 9.85 27.61 4.98
N SER A 103 9.39 26.81 5.94
CA SER A 103 10.14 26.55 7.18
C SER A 103 11.45 25.81 6.92
N GLN A 104 11.48 24.98 5.87
CA GLN A 104 12.69 24.29 5.44
C GLN A 104 13.62 25.17 4.58
N THR A 105 13.09 26.06 3.73
CA THR A 105 13.89 26.92 2.82
C THR A 105 14.42 28.20 3.47
N LEU A 106 13.69 28.78 4.43
CA LEU A 106 14.10 29.99 5.17
C LEU A 106 15.53 29.94 5.74
N PRO A 107 15.96 28.89 6.47
CA PRO A 107 17.32 28.86 7.03
C PRO A 107 18.40 28.85 5.96
N TYR A 108 18.16 28.20 4.81
CA TYR A 108 19.12 28.21 3.68
C TYR A 108 19.22 29.58 3.03
N ILE A 109 18.10 30.30 2.85
CA ILE A 109 18.10 31.68 2.33
C ILE A 109 18.89 32.60 3.26
N ILE A 110 18.67 32.51 4.57
CA ILE A 110 19.40 33.32 5.56
C ILE A 110 20.90 33.02 5.51
N PHE A 111 21.27 31.74 5.44
CA PHE A 111 22.67 31.33 5.33
C PHE A 111 23.34 31.85 4.05
N LEU A 112 22.63 31.85 2.93
CA LEU A 112 23.17 32.26 1.63
C LEU A 112 23.39 33.77 1.54
N VAL A 113 22.54 34.57 2.19
CA VAL A 113 22.65 36.05 2.19
C VAL A 113 23.56 36.55 3.31
N SER A 114 23.84 35.74 4.35
CA SER A 114 24.69 36.10 5.49
C SER A 114 26.08 36.69 5.12
N PRO A 115 26.87 36.09 4.20
CA PRO A 115 28.18 36.64 3.84
C PRO A 115 28.09 38.03 3.21
N ILE A 116 27.03 38.31 2.46
CA ILE A 116 26.79 39.61 1.82
C ILE A 116 26.56 40.66 2.90
N PHE A 117 25.73 40.35 3.91
CA PHE A 117 25.51 41.25 5.05
C PHE A 117 26.77 41.52 5.85
N VAL A 118 27.60 40.50 6.10
CA VAL A 118 28.88 40.65 6.82
C VAL A 118 29.81 41.62 6.09
N VAL A 119 29.97 41.45 4.77
CA VAL A 119 30.80 42.36 3.96
C VAL A 119 30.23 43.78 3.96
N LEU A 120 28.91 43.93 3.87
CA LEU A 120 28.23 45.23 3.87
C LEU A 120 28.41 45.97 5.20
N LEU A 121 28.31 45.26 6.33
CA LEU A 121 28.55 45.81 7.67
C LEU A 121 30.01 46.25 7.86
N ILE A 122 30.97 45.45 7.39
CA ILE A 122 32.39 45.82 7.43
C ILE A 122 32.65 47.07 6.58
N ALA A 123 32.05 47.16 5.40
CA ALA A 123 32.16 48.32 4.52
C ALA A 123 31.57 49.60 5.15
N LEU A 124 30.43 49.47 5.85
CA LEU A 124 29.80 50.57 6.60
C LEU A 124 30.66 51.02 7.79
N GLN A 125 31.20 50.08 8.56
CA GLN A 125 32.06 50.37 9.72
C GLN A 125 33.39 51.02 9.32
N LYS A 126 33.93 50.74 8.12
CA LYS A 126 35.15 51.38 7.61
C LYS A 126 34.91 52.75 6.97
N ARG A 127 33.64 53.14 6.75
CA ARG A 127 33.26 54.43 6.15
C ARG A 127 32.92 55.50 7.22
N ILE A 128 32.84 55.09 8.49
CA ILE A 128 32.78 55.95 9.69
C ILE A 128 34.20 56.02 10.26
#